data_AF-A0A2N3LL45-F1
#
_entry.id   AF-A0A2N3LL45-F1
#
_cell.length_a   1.000
_cell.length_b   1.000
_cell.length_c   1.000
_cell.angle_alpha   90.00
_cell.angle_beta   90.00
_cell.angle_gamma   90.00
#
_symmetry.space_group_name_H-M   'P 1'
#
loop_
_entity.id
_entity.type
_entity.pdbx_description
1 polymer ?
#
loop_
_entity_poly.entity_id
_entity_poly.type
_entity_poly.pdbx_seq_one_letter_code
_entity_poly.pdbx_strand_id
1 'polypeptide(L)'
;MKGYLITVLWGVLVWFFATMFFVLFGEHVLFSPGTENFTISILLLVIITGLFLWGITYIYLLLDKTKNAPLKFGIIGTIIGLTLDTFSLSNYNLIFPKLDDTQVIAFTAWMSFAYALYLFIPAMINQQRMKHHKV
;
A
#
# COMPACT_ATOMS: atom_id res chain seq x y z
N MET A 1 -15.47 -14.02 -13.53
CA MET A 1 -15.82 -13.09 -12.42
C MET A 1 -15.16 -13.45 -11.08
N LYS A 2 -15.09 -14.72 -10.66
CA LYS A 2 -14.51 -15.14 -9.35
C LYS A 2 -13.08 -14.64 -9.07
N GLY A 3 -12.20 -14.62 -10.08
CA GLY A 3 -10.82 -14.18 -9.91
C GLY A 3 -10.66 -12.68 -9.62
N TYR A 4 -11.60 -11.82 -10.00
CA TYR A 4 -11.55 -10.38 -9.66
C TYR A 4 -11.98 -10.12 -8.22
N LEU A 5 -12.92 -10.91 -7.70
CA LEU A 5 -13.35 -10.82 -6.29
C LEU A 5 -12.18 -11.11 -5.34
N ILE A 6 -11.36 -12.13 -5.64
CA ILE A 6 -10.17 -12.44 -4.84
C ILE A 6 -9.20 -11.26 -4.85
N THR A 7 -8.94 -10.64 -6.00
CA THR A 7 -8.06 -9.48 -6.10
C THR A 7 -8.59 -8.29 -5.30
N VAL A 8 -9.90 -8.01 -5.37
CA VAL A 8 -10.53 -6.94 -4.62
C VAL A 8 -10.43 -7.20 -3.11
N LEU A 9 -10.79 -8.40 -2.65
CA LEU A 9 -10.68 -8.78 -1.24
C LEU A 9 -9.24 -8.67 -0.74
N TRP A 10 -8.27 -9.08 -1.56
CA TRP A 10 -6.86 -8.94 -1.22
C TRP A 10 -6.45 -7.47 -1.11
N GLY A 11 -6.87 -6.62 -2.04
CA GLY A 11 -6.65 -5.17 -1.98
C GLY A 11 -7.23 -4.53 -0.71
N VAL A 12 -8.48 -4.87 -0.35
CA VAL A 12 -9.12 -4.42 0.90
C VAL A 12 -8.33 -4.88 2.12
N LEU A 13 -7.85 -6.12 2.13
CA LEU A 13 -7.07 -6.67 3.24
C LEU A 13 -5.75 -5.90 3.42
N VAL A 14 -5.01 -5.66 2.33
CA VAL A 14 -3.76 -4.88 2.39
C VAL A 14 -4.00 -3.48 2.93
N TRP A 15 -5.03 -2.81 2.39
CA TRP A 15 -5.44 -1.49 2.86
C TRP A 15 -5.79 -1.52 4.35
N PHE A 16 -6.64 -2.45 4.78
CA PHE A 16 -7.11 -2.55 6.17
C PHE A 16 -5.95 -2.70 7.15
N PHE A 17 -4.98 -3.58 6.85
CA PHE A 17 -3.81 -3.76 7.72
C PHE A 17 -2.90 -2.52 7.74
N ALA A 18 -2.71 -1.86 6.60
CA ALA A 18 -1.94 -0.62 6.54
C ALA A 18 -2.63 0.49 7.36
N THR A 19 -3.93 0.70 7.17
CA THR A 19 -4.72 1.66 7.94
C THR A 19 -4.65 1.37 9.43
N MET A 20 -4.89 0.12 9.85
CA MET A 20 -4.83 -0.28 11.25
C MET A 20 -3.45 -0.03 11.87
N PHE A 21 -2.36 -0.23 11.12
CA PHE A 21 -1.03 0.13 11.58
C PHE A 21 -0.92 1.62 11.93
N PHE A 22 -1.42 2.53 11.08
CA PHE A 22 -1.40 3.96 11.37
C PHE A 22 -2.42 4.39 12.43
N VAL A 23 -3.55 3.69 12.58
CA VAL A 23 -4.47 3.93 13.70
C VAL A 23 -3.78 3.66 15.05
N LEU A 24 -2.99 2.58 15.12
CA LEU A 24 -2.35 2.15 16.37
C LEU A 24 -1.03 2.88 16.65
N PHE A 25 -0.20 3.05 15.62
CA PHE A 25 1.18 3.51 15.75
C PHE A 25 1.46 4.85 15.05
N GLY A 26 0.50 5.39 14.30
CA GLY A 26 0.70 6.58 13.47
C GLY A 26 1.27 7.76 14.23
N GLU A 27 0.78 8.01 15.45
CA GLU A 27 1.26 9.11 16.33
C GLU A 27 2.77 9.03 16.63
N HIS A 28 3.35 7.81 16.59
CA HIS A 28 4.75 7.57 16.94
C HIS A 28 5.66 7.46 15.71
N VAL A 29 5.10 7.18 14.55
CA VAL A 29 5.85 6.95 13.30
C VAL A 29 5.67 8.09 12.30
N LEU A 30 4.63 8.91 12.43
CA LEU A 30 4.43 10.07 11.59
C LEU A 30 4.93 11.32 12.32
N PHE A 31 5.94 11.97 11.77
CA PHE A 31 6.47 13.22 12.30
C PHE A 31 6.02 14.37 11.41
N SER A 32 5.89 15.57 11.98
CA SER A 32 5.48 16.76 11.22
C SER A 32 6.47 17.07 10.08
N PRO A 33 5.98 17.40 8.88
CA PRO A 33 6.84 17.80 7.76
C PRO A 33 7.79 18.94 8.10
N GLY A 34 9.00 18.92 7.53
CA GLY A 34 10.03 19.93 7.79
C GLY A 34 10.93 19.66 9.01
N THR A 35 10.67 18.58 9.75
CA THR A 35 11.56 18.09 10.81
C THR A 35 12.59 17.08 10.26
N GLU A 36 13.74 16.93 10.92
CA GLU A 36 14.73 15.90 10.54
C GLU A 36 14.14 14.49 10.68
N ASN A 37 13.36 14.26 11.74
CA ASN A 37 12.70 12.99 12.03
C ASN A 37 11.68 12.59 10.95
N PHE A 38 11.02 13.55 10.31
CA PHE A 38 10.10 13.29 9.21
C PHE A 38 10.78 12.55 8.05
N THR A 39 11.92 13.06 7.58
CA THR A 39 12.62 12.46 6.44
C THR A 39 13.07 11.03 6.75
N ILE A 40 13.65 10.82 7.93
CA ILE A 40 14.11 9.50 8.37
C ILE A 40 12.93 8.54 8.48
N SER A 41 11.84 8.97 9.11
CA SER A 41 10.68 8.11 9.30
C SER A 41 9.98 7.76 7.99
N ILE A 42 9.76 8.73 7.10
CA ILE A 42 9.17 8.47 5.78
C ILE A 42 10.04 7.49 4.99
N LEU A 43 11.37 7.64 5.01
CA LEU A 43 12.26 6.73 4.30
C LEU A 43 12.15 5.30 4.86
N LEU A 44 12.16 5.14 6.18
CA LEU A 44 11.99 3.84 6.82
C LEU A 44 10.63 3.22 6.47
N LEU A 45 9.56 3.99 6.56
CA LEU A 45 8.21 3.55 6.20
C LEU A 45 8.14 3.13 4.73
N VAL A 46 8.76 3.87 3.80
CA VAL A 46 8.80 3.52 2.37
C VAL A 46 9.55 2.21 2.14
N ILE A 47 10.70 2.01 2.78
CA ILE A 47 11.49 0.77 2.67
C ILE A 47 10.69 -0.43 3.19
N ILE A 48 10.11 -0.30 4.39
CA ILE A 48 9.31 -1.35 5.02
C ILE A 48 8.09 -1.68 4.16
N THR A 49 7.37 -0.66 3.67
CA THR A 49 6.24 -0.84 2.74
C THR A 49 6.66 -1.57 1.47
N GLY A 50 7.82 -1.23 0.89
CA GLY A 50 8.35 -1.92 -0.28
C GLY A 50 8.59 -3.41 -0.05
N LEU A 51 9.25 -3.76 1.07
CA LEU A 51 9.48 -5.16 1.46
C LEU A 51 8.16 -5.90 1.70
N PHE A 52 7.21 -5.25 2.35
CA PHE A 52 5.90 -5.84 2.65
C PHE A 52 5.08 -6.07 1.38
N LEU A 53 5.02 -5.09 0.49
CA LEU A 53 4.34 -5.22 -0.82
C LEU A 53 4.98 -6.28 -1.70
N TRP A 54 6.32 -6.40 -1.68
CA TRP A 54 7.02 -7.49 -2.35
C TRP A 54 6.52 -8.83 -1.81
N GLY A 55 6.59 -9.06 -0.49
CA GLY A 55 6.14 -10.30 0.14
C GLY A 55 4.67 -10.61 -0.16
N ILE A 56 3.77 -9.64 0.00
CA ILE A 56 2.35 -9.79 -0.27
C ILE A 56 2.06 -10.12 -1.73
N THR A 57 2.82 -9.54 -2.67
CA THR A 57 2.64 -9.86 -4.09
C THR A 57 2.99 -11.32 -4.37
N TYR A 58 4.04 -11.86 -3.75
CA TYR A 58 4.37 -13.28 -3.87
C TYR A 58 3.31 -14.18 -3.21
N ILE A 59 2.77 -13.79 -2.06
CA ILE A 59 1.68 -14.54 -1.41
C ILE A 59 0.43 -14.53 -2.30
N TYR A 60 0.08 -13.38 -2.90
CA TYR A 60 -1.03 -13.27 -3.84
C TYR A 60 -0.87 -14.21 -5.05
N LEU A 61 0.36 -14.35 -5.56
CA LEU A 61 0.66 -15.27 -6.66
C LEU A 61 0.44 -16.75 -6.34
N LEU A 62 0.43 -17.12 -5.05
CA LEU A 62 0.07 -18.48 -4.64
C LEU A 62 -1.44 -18.73 -4.82
N LEU A 63 -2.25 -17.68 -4.71
CA LEU A 63 -3.71 -17.71 -4.83
C LEU A 63 -4.17 -17.54 -6.28
N ASP A 64 -3.55 -16.63 -7.03
CA ASP A 64 -3.88 -16.33 -8.43
C ASP A 64 -2.67 -16.57 -9.35
N LYS A 65 -2.71 -17.68 -10.10
CA LYS A 65 -1.65 -18.07 -11.05
C LYS A 65 -1.89 -17.59 -12.47
N THR A 66 -2.92 -16.76 -12.70
CA THR A 66 -3.25 -16.29 -14.05
C THR A 66 -2.12 -15.43 -14.67
N LYS A 67 -2.14 -15.32 -16.00
CA LYS A 67 -1.25 -14.42 -16.73
C LYS A 67 -1.52 -12.99 -16.27
N ASN A 68 -0.46 -12.23 -15.99
CA ASN A 68 -0.55 -10.86 -15.46
C ASN A 68 -1.19 -10.71 -14.06
N ALA A 69 -1.32 -11.80 -13.28
CA ALA A 69 -1.86 -11.75 -11.92
C ALA A 69 -1.24 -10.65 -11.02
N PRO A 70 0.11 -10.46 -10.96
CA PRO A 70 0.70 -9.39 -10.17
C PRO A 70 0.27 -8.01 -10.64
N LEU A 71 0.28 -7.78 -11.96
CA LEU A 71 -0.09 -6.48 -12.53
C LEU A 71 -1.55 -6.15 -12.24
N LYS A 72 -2.43 -7.13 -12.41
CA LYS A 72 -3.85 -7.02 -12.06
C LYS A 72 -4.03 -6.68 -10.58
N PHE A 73 -3.27 -7.33 -9.70
CA PHE A 73 -3.28 -7.03 -8.27
C PHE A 73 -2.81 -5.60 -7.98
N GLY A 74 -1.70 -5.16 -8.56
CA GLY A 74 -1.22 -3.79 -8.38
C GLY A 74 -2.26 -2.75 -8.80
N ILE A 75 -2.88 -2.90 -9.97
CA ILE A 75 -3.88 -1.96 -10.48
C ILE A 75 -5.15 -1.97 -9.63
N ILE A 76 -5.77 -3.14 -9.43
CA ILE A 76 -7.05 -3.24 -8.70
C ILE A 76 -6.85 -2.91 -7.23
N GLY A 77 -5.77 -3.40 -6.61
CA GLY A 77 -5.41 -3.10 -5.23
C GLY A 77 -5.21 -1.61 -5.01
N THR A 78 -4.56 -0.92 -5.95
CA THR A 78 -4.38 0.55 -5.90
C THR A 78 -5.72 1.29 -6.01
N ILE A 79 -6.58 0.90 -6.95
CA ILE A 79 -7.90 1.55 -7.12
C ILE A 79 -8.73 1.41 -5.84
N ILE A 80 -8.81 0.19 -5.29
CA ILE A 80 -9.58 -0.08 -4.08
C ILE A 80 -8.98 0.66 -2.88
N GLY A 81 -7.66 0.56 -2.70
CA GLY A 81 -6.96 1.23 -1.61
C GLY A 81 -7.17 2.74 -1.64
N LEU A 82 -6.92 3.40 -2.78
CA LEU A 82 -7.11 4.85 -2.92
C LEU A 82 -8.56 5.28 -2.69
N THR A 83 -9.53 4.46 -3.09
CA THR A 83 -10.95 4.73 -2.84
C THR A 83 -11.23 4.72 -1.33
N LEU A 84 -10.70 3.74 -0.61
CA LEU A 84 -10.89 3.60 0.85
C LEU A 84 -10.08 4.64 1.64
N ASP A 85 -8.89 5.00 1.16
CA ASP A 85 -8.09 6.08 1.74
C ASP A 85 -8.75 7.44 1.52
N THR A 86 -9.41 7.66 0.39
CA THR A 86 -10.21 8.88 0.18
C THR A 86 -11.30 9.01 1.25
N PHE A 87 -12.01 7.91 1.54
CA PHE A 87 -12.99 7.89 2.62
C PHE A 87 -12.34 8.11 4.00
N SER A 88 -11.19 7.48 4.25
CA SER A 88 -10.49 7.56 5.53
C SER A 88 -9.93 8.94 5.82
N LEU A 89 -9.33 9.58 4.80
CA LEU A 89 -8.82 10.94 4.88
C LEU A 89 -9.96 11.96 5.00
N SER A 90 -11.08 11.75 4.31
CA SER A 90 -12.27 12.62 4.45
C SER A 90 -12.89 12.54 5.83
N ASN A 91 -12.65 11.45 6.57
CA ASN A 91 -13.16 11.20 7.92
C ASN A 91 -12.01 10.98 8.92
N TYR A 92 -10.86 11.64 8.72
CA TYR A 92 -9.64 11.33 9.46
C TYR A 92 -9.79 11.49 10.97
N ASN A 93 -10.60 12.44 11.44
CA ASN A 93 -10.89 12.62 12.87
C ASN A 93 -11.57 11.39 13.51
N LEU A 94 -12.32 10.60 12.73
CA LEU A 94 -12.97 9.38 13.20
C LEU A 94 -12.05 8.15 13.07
N ILE A 95 -11.31 8.06 11.97
CA ILE A 95 -10.47 6.89 11.66
C ILE A 95 -9.11 6.97 12.38
N PHE A 96 -8.51 8.15 12.41
CA PHE A 96 -7.19 8.42 13.00
C PHE A 96 -7.30 9.45 14.14
N PRO A 97 -8.05 9.18 15.23
CA PRO A 97 -8.35 10.16 16.27
C PRO A 97 -7.11 10.64 17.06
N LYS A 98 -5.97 9.97 16.89
CA LYS A 98 -4.70 10.29 17.55
C LYS A 98 -3.75 11.12 16.68
N LEU A 99 -4.05 11.30 15.39
CA LEU A 99 -3.19 12.05 14.49
C LEU A 99 -3.60 13.51 14.48
N ASP A 100 -2.62 14.40 14.63
CA ASP A 100 -2.81 15.81 14.36
C ASP A 100 -2.78 16.12 12.85
N ASP A 101 -3.20 17.34 12.47
CA ASP A 101 -3.27 17.76 11.08
C ASP A 101 -1.91 17.64 10.34
N THR A 102 -0.80 17.87 11.03
CA THR A 102 0.54 17.75 10.43
C THR A 102 0.94 16.30 10.20
N GLN A 103 0.55 15.40 11.09
CA GLN A 103 0.75 13.96 10.94
C GLN A 103 -0.13 13.38 9.84
N VAL A 104 -1.33 13.93 9.63
CA VAL A 104 -2.18 13.58 8.47
C VAL A 104 -1.49 13.99 7.16
N ILE A 105 -0.84 15.15 7.11
CA ILE A 105 -0.02 15.54 5.94
C ILE A 105 1.15 14.56 5.77
N ALA A 106 1.82 14.16 6.84
CA ALA A 106 2.90 13.17 6.76
C ALA A 106 2.41 11.81 6.26
N PHE A 107 1.23 11.37 6.72
CA PHE A 107 0.58 10.16 6.25
C PHE A 107 0.27 10.22 4.75
N THR A 108 -0.29 11.32 4.25
CA THR A 108 -0.59 11.48 2.82
C THR A 108 0.67 11.54 1.95
N ALA A 109 1.76 12.12 2.46
CA ALA A 109 3.06 12.09 1.81
C ALA A 109 3.59 10.66 1.68
N TRP A 110 3.60 9.89 2.77
CA TRP A 110 3.96 8.47 2.74
C TRP A 110 3.05 7.66 1.80
N MET A 111 1.73 7.88 1.87
CA MET A 111 0.72 7.19 1.08
C MET A 111 0.99 7.35 -0.42
N SER A 112 1.43 8.53 -0.86
CA SER A 112 1.78 8.80 -2.26
C SER A 112 2.91 7.88 -2.74
N PHE A 113 3.95 7.68 -1.92
CA PHE A 113 5.02 6.72 -2.22
C PHE A 113 4.54 5.27 -2.11
N ALA A 114 3.72 4.96 -1.12
CA ALA A 114 3.18 3.61 -0.91
C ALA A 114 2.42 3.12 -2.15
N TYR A 115 1.56 3.95 -2.76
CA TYR A 115 0.85 3.58 -3.99
C TYR A 115 1.73 3.54 -5.23
N ALA A 116 2.74 4.41 -5.33
CA ALA A 116 3.75 4.29 -6.38
C ALA A 116 4.45 2.92 -6.32
N LEU A 117 4.83 2.47 -5.12
CA LEU A 117 5.40 1.13 -4.89
C LEU A 117 4.38 0.02 -5.16
N TYR A 118 3.11 0.22 -4.78
CA TYR A 118 2.03 -0.75 -5.00
C TYR A 118 1.72 -0.97 -6.49
N LEU A 119 1.98 0.02 -7.34
CA LEU A 119 1.94 -0.18 -8.79
C LEU A 119 3.25 -0.76 -9.32
N PHE A 120 4.39 -0.22 -8.88
CA PHE A 120 5.70 -0.55 -9.42
C PHE A 120 6.15 -1.97 -9.12
N ILE A 121 6.06 -2.42 -7.87
CA ILE A 121 6.56 -3.73 -7.43
C ILE A 121 5.82 -4.87 -8.15
N PRO A 122 4.48 -4.91 -8.19
CA PRO A 122 3.79 -5.97 -8.93
C PRO A 122 4.03 -5.90 -10.44
N ALA A 123 4.16 -4.70 -11.02
CA ALA A 123 4.51 -4.55 -12.44
C ALA A 123 5.91 -5.13 -12.74
N MET A 124 6.90 -4.85 -11.89
CA MET A 124 8.26 -5.38 -12.00
C MET A 124 8.27 -6.92 -11.89
N ILE A 125 7.58 -7.48 -10.88
CA ILE A 125 7.45 -8.94 -10.71
C ILE A 125 6.77 -9.57 -11.93
N ASN A 126 5.74 -8.92 -12.47
CA ASN A 126 5.06 -9.40 -13.67
C ASN A 126 6.01 -9.46 -14.89
N GLN A 127 6.79 -8.40 -15.10
CA GLN A 127 7.74 -8.32 -16.20
C GLN A 127 8.83 -9.40 -16.09
N GLN A 128 9.34 -9.66 -14.88
CA GLN A 128 10.31 -10.73 -14.64
C GLN A 128 9.72 -12.10 -14.99
N ARG A 129 8.49 -12.40 -14.56
CA ARG A 129 7.81 -13.67 -14.89
C ARG A 129 7.59 -13.84 -16.40
N MET A 130 7.21 -12.77 -17.09
CA MET A 130 6.99 -12.78 -18.54
C MET A 130 8.29 -13.06 -19.33
N LYS A 131 9.45 -12.61 -18.84
CA LYS A 131 10.75 -12.94 -19.44
C LYS A 131 11.10 -14.42 -19.27
N HIS A 132 10.86 -14.99 -18.08
CA HIS A 132 11.16 -16.40 -17.80
C HIS A 132 10.27 -17.41 -18.55
N HIS A 133 9.05 -17.04 -18.97
CA HIS A 133 8.18 -17.93 -19.76
C HIS A 133 8.46 -17.91 -21.27
N LYS A 134 9.39 -17.06 -21.74
CA LYS A 134 9.80 -16.96 -23.15
C LYS A 134 11.08 -17.72 -23.48
N VAL A 135 11.72 -18.36 -22.48
CA VAL A 135 12.94 -19.17 -22.62
C VAL A 135 12.56 -20.64 -22.57
#